data_AF-A0A925FAX2-F1
#
_entry.id   AF-A0A925FAX2-F1
#
_cell.length_a   1.000
_cell.length_b   1.000
_cell.length_c   1.000
_cell.angle_alpha   90.00
_cell.angle_beta   90.00
_cell.angle_gamma   90.00
#
_symmetry.space_group_name_H-M   'P 1'
#
loop_
_entity.id
_entity.type
_entity.pdbx_description
1 polymer ?
#
loop_
_entity_poly.entity_id
_entity_poly.type
_entity_poly.pdbx_seq_one_letter_code
_entity_poly.pdbx_strand_id
1 'polypeptide(L)'
;NDFVQHPNYDAFWQKNSPLNYVKGAEVPMLHVGGYYDQEDILGPQLMYAHQEKTDTKRQNHLVLGPWYHGQWASGRGDSLGRISFGSKTALYFDSLQRRWFDYHLKGVGEGNFNEAYAFQTGSNQWKTYAAWPPKEATTRRLYAGPNGTCSFTKPSASSASVSYVSDPANPVPYRELPIEATYGAGSRWRPWQVEDQRFVYGRPDVASFSGEMLSQSLTVTGTITARIFASTSQTDADWVVKLIDVYPDKDTTNLAMSGYQFPVAMEVFRGRFRKSFSTPTPLTPNKPEEFTIDLHQVNHTFRPGHRLMIQVQSTWFPVIDRNPQKYVPNIFEANDSDFTKAEHRIYFDSSRPTCVELPVVGN
;
A
#
# COMPACT_ATOMS: atom_id res chain seq x y z
N ASN A 1 -4.67 1.29 -29.62
CA ASN A 1 -4.29 0.86 -28.26
C ASN A 1 -5.14 1.67 -27.31
N ASP A 2 -6.24 1.08 -26.82
CA ASP A 2 -7.25 1.79 -26.03
C ASP A 2 -6.65 2.37 -24.73
N PHE A 3 -5.64 1.72 -24.16
CA PHE A 3 -4.96 2.18 -22.96
C PHE A 3 -4.30 3.56 -23.14
N VAL A 4 -3.59 3.77 -24.26
CA VAL A 4 -2.91 5.05 -24.56
C VAL A 4 -3.92 6.16 -24.86
N GLN A 5 -5.07 5.82 -25.44
CA GLN A 5 -6.13 6.77 -25.79
C GLN A 5 -6.99 7.17 -24.58
N HIS A 6 -6.95 6.38 -23.50
CA HIS A 6 -7.69 6.62 -22.27
C HIS A 6 -6.75 6.74 -21.05
N PRO A 7 -5.85 7.73 -21.00
CA PRO A 7 -4.86 7.86 -19.91
C PRO A 7 -5.46 8.37 -18.58
N ASN A 8 -6.71 8.81 -18.58
CA ASN A 8 -7.44 9.31 -17.41
C ASN A 8 -8.59 8.35 -17.09
N TYR A 9 -9.17 8.42 -15.90
CA TYR A 9 -10.34 7.60 -15.51
C TYR A 9 -11.65 8.12 -16.14
N ASP A 10 -11.72 8.11 -17.47
CA ASP A 10 -12.84 8.58 -18.27
C ASP A 10 -13.96 7.53 -18.43
N ALA A 11 -14.91 7.79 -19.34
CA ALA A 11 -16.05 6.91 -19.57
C ALA A 11 -15.66 5.47 -19.98
N PHE A 12 -14.50 5.29 -20.63
CA PHE A 12 -14.01 3.96 -20.99
C PHE A 12 -13.76 3.12 -19.74
N TRP A 13 -12.98 3.64 -18.78
CA TRP A 13 -12.68 2.91 -17.55
C TRP A 13 -13.87 2.81 -16.61
N GLN A 14 -14.66 3.88 -16.50
CA GLN A 14 -15.85 3.88 -15.66
C GLN A 14 -16.83 2.80 -16.12
N LYS A 15 -17.12 2.69 -17.42
CA LYS A 15 -18.02 1.64 -17.94
C LYS A 15 -17.53 0.22 -17.65
N ASN A 16 -16.20 0.02 -17.67
CA ASN A 16 -15.59 -1.29 -17.45
C ASN A 16 -15.33 -1.62 -15.97
N SER A 17 -15.64 -0.71 -15.04
CA SER A 17 -15.52 -0.99 -13.60
C SER A 17 -16.67 -1.89 -13.11
N PRO A 18 -16.38 -3.09 -12.55
CA PRO A 18 -17.41 -3.97 -12.01
C PRO A 18 -18.25 -3.34 -10.91
N LEU A 19 -17.71 -2.35 -10.19
CA LEU A 19 -18.40 -1.60 -9.15
C LEU A 19 -19.62 -0.80 -9.67
N ASN A 20 -19.73 -0.60 -10.98
CA ASN A 20 -20.86 0.14 -11.55
C ASN A 20 -22.08 -0.76 -11.83
N TYR A 21 -21.89 -2.06 -12.07
CA TYR A 21 -22.97 -2.97 -12.44
C TYR A 21 -23.18 -4.13 -11.46
N VAL A 22 -22.21 -4.47 -10.60
CA VAL A 22 -22.42 -5.39 -9.47
C VAL A 22 -22.97 -4.58 -8.30
N LYS A 23 -24.24 -4.80 -7.91
CA LYS A 23 -24.91 -3.97 -6.88
C LYS A 23 -24.81 -4.50 -5.45
N GLY A 24 -24.59 -5.81 -5.30
CA GLY A 24 -24.56 -6.50 -4.03
C GLY A 24 -24.34 -7.99 -4.22
N ALA A 25 -24.18 -8.72 -3.12
CA ALA A 25 -24.10 -10.17 -3.14
C ALA A 25 -25.50 -10.77 -3.38
N GLU A 26 -25.66 -11.56 -4.45
CA GLU A 26 -26.89 -12.33 -4.72
C GLU A 26 -26.76 -13.81 -4.35
N VAL A 27 -25.52 -14.28 -4.33
CA VAL A 27 -25.09 -15.62 -3.89
C VAL A 27 -24.05 -15.46 -2.79
N PRO A 28 -23.78 -16.49 -1.97
CA PRO A 28 -22.67 -16.45 -1.03
C PRO A 28 -21.34 -16.19 -1.78
N MET A 29 -20.71 -15.06 -1.47
CA MET A 29 -19.45 -14.58 -2.03
C MET A 29 -18.33 -14.69 -0.99
N LEU A 30 -17.20 -15.29 -1.39
CA LEU A 30 -15.97 -15.28 -0.62
C LEU A 30 -14.90 -14.53 -1.42
N HIS A 31 -14.67 -13.25 -1.11
CA HIS A 31 -13.61 -12.44 -1.69
C HIS A 31 -12.26 -12.90 -1.14
N VAL A 32 -11.27 -13.12 -1.99
CA VAL A 32 -9.95 -13.61 -1.58
C VAL A 32 -8.88 -12.70 -2.18
N GLY A 33 -7.94 -12.23 -1.36
CA GLY A 33 -6.86 -11.37 -1.81
C GLY A 33 -5.61 -11.44 -0.94
N GLY A 34 -4.50 -10.91 -1.46
CA GLY A 34 -3.24 -10.75 -0.72
C GLY A 34 -2.97 -9.30 -0.35
N TYR A 35 -2.40 -9.03 0.82
CA TYR A 35 -1.88 -7.69 1.17
C TYR A 35 -0.70 -7.27 0.28
N TYR A 36 0.01 -8.25 -0.30
CA TYR A 36 1.18 -8.03 -1.14
C TYR A 36 0.93 -8.48 -2.59
N ASP A 37 -0.35 -8.49 -2.99
CA ASP A 37 -0.75 -8.87 -4.34
C ASP A 37 -0.29 -7.79 -5.31
N GLN A 38 0.77 -8.09 -6.05
CA GLN A 38 1.44 -7.14 -6.92
C GLN A 38 0.77 -6.87 -8.26
N GLU A 39 -0.41 -7.43 -8.49
CA GLU A 39 -1.15 -7.30 -9.73
C GLU A 39 -2.57 -6.75 -9.48
N ASP A 40 -3.27 -7.24 -8.45
CA ASP A 40 -4.68 -6.91 -8.17
C ASP A 40 -4.96 -6.55 -6.69
N ILE A 41 -4.09 -5.75 -6.07
CA ILE A 41 -4.12 -5.44 -4.62
C ILE A 41 -5.47 -4.93 -4.09
N LEU A 42 -6.18 -4.11 -4.88
CA LEU A 42 -7.40 -3.44 -4.45
C LEU A 42 -8.69 -4.22 -4.76
N GLY A 43 -8.69 -5.08 -5.78
CA GLY A 43 -9.92 -5.64 -6.36
C GLY A 43 -10.83 -6.33 -5.34
N PRO A 44 -10.34 -7.35 -4.61
CA PRO A 44 -11.13 -8.07 -3.61
C PRO A 44 -11.66 -7.16 -2.49
N GLN A 45 -10.82 -6.23 -1.99
CA GLN A 45 -11.17 -5.34 -0.88
C GLN A 45 -12.21 -4.29 -1.29
N LEU A 46 -12.06 -3.70 -2.49
CA LEU A 46 -13.00 -2.72 -3.03
C LEU A 46 -14.36 -3.34 -3.33
N MET A 47 -14.38 -4.53 -3.93
CA MET A 47 -15.63 -5.22 -4.24
C MET A 47 -16.36 -5.65 -2.97
N TYR A 48 -15.64 -6.23 -2.00
CA TYR A 48 -16.20 -6.54 -0.69
C TYR A 48 -16.83 -5.30 -0.04
N ALA A 49 -16.06 -4.19 0.07
CA ALA A 49 -16.56 -2.95 0.66
C ALA A 49 -17.72 -2.31 -0.12
N HIS A 50 -17.81 -2.55 -1.43
CA HIS A 50 -18.93 -2.11 -2.25
C HIS A 50 -20.21 -2.91 -1.92
N GLN A 51 -20.13 -4.24 -1.94
CA GLN A 51 -21.29 -5.11 -1.70
C GLN A 51 -21.78 -5.04 -0.25
N GLU A 52 -20.85 -4.88 0.70
CA GLU A 52 -21.13 -4.84 2.15
C GLU A 52 -22.13 -3.73 2.54
N LYS A 53 -22.17 -2.64 1.77
CA LYS A 53 -23.12 -1.54 1.99
C LYS A 53 -24.59 -1.97 1.90
N THR A 54 -24.85 -3.09 1.23
CA THR A 54 -26.19 -3.60 0.96
C THR A 54 -26.40 -5.04 1.42
N ASP A 55 -25.37 -5.67 2.00
CA ASP A 55 -25.47 -7.07 2.41
C ASP A 55 -26.29 -7.22 3.71
N THR A 56 -27.57 -7.48 3.53
CA THR A 56 -28.51 -7.78 4.62
C THR A 56 -28.66 -9.27 4.87
N LYS A 57 -28.13 -10.11 3.98
CA LYS A 57 -28.29 -11.58 4.02
C LYS A 57 -27.05 -12.28 4.55
N ARG A 58 -25.98 -11.55 4.84
CA ARG A 58 -24.68 -12.08 5.28
C ARG A 58 -24.14 -13.08 4.25
N GLN A 59 -24.14 -12.65 3.00
CA GLN A 59 -23.63 -13.39 1.86
C GLN A 59 -22.23 -12.94 1.44
N ASN A 60 -21.75 -11.80 1.92
CA ASN A 60 -20.49 -11.20 1.52
C ASN A 60 -19.41 -11.49 2.57
N HIS A 61 -18.34 -12.20 2.20
CA HIS A 61 -17.26 -12.57 3.11
C HIS A 61 -15.91 -12.25 2.51
N LEU A 62 -14.90 -12.08 3.37
CA LEU A 62 -13.55 -11.70 2.95
C LEU A 62 -12.47 -12.61 3.55
N VAL A 63 -11.48 -12.98 2.73
CA VAL A 63 -10.24 -13.61 3.16
C VAL A 63 -9.05 -12.80 2.65
N LEU A 64 -8.22 -12.32 3.57
CA LEU A 64 -6.97 -11.62 3.24
C LEU A 64 -5.77 -12.35 3.84
N GLY A 65 -4.82 -12.73 2.99
CA GLY A 65 -3.58 -13.37 3.42
C GLY A 65 -2.34 -12.55 3.08
N PRO A 66 -1.15 -12.96 3.57
CA PRO A 66 0.10 -12.25 3.34
C PRO A 66 0.73 -12.69 2.01
N TRP A 67 -0.07 -12.65 0.95
CA TRP A 67 0.21 -13.32 -0.31
C TRP A 67 0.61 -12.34 -1.40
N TYR A 68 1.48 -12.82 -2.29
CA TYR A 68 1.59 -12.28 -3.65
C TYR A 68 0.43 -12.78 -4.52
N HIS A 69 0.31 -12.23 -5.73
CA HIS A 69 -0.74 -12.61 -6.69
C HIS A 69 -0.84 -14.13 -6.92
N GLY A 70 -1.99 -14.71 -6.54
CA GLY A 70 -2.29 -16.14 -6.71
C GLY A 70 -1.59 -17.09 -5.74
N GLN A 71 -0.80 -16.61 -4.77
CA GLN A 71 -0.05 -17.50 -3.86
C GLN A 71 -0.97 -18.40 -3.03
N TRP A 72 -2.18 -17.94 -2.70
CA TRP A 72 -3.17 -18.72 -1.94
C TRP A 72 -3.58 -20.03 -2.64
N ALA A 73 -3.45 -20.10 -3.97
CA ALA A 73 -3.78 -21.27 -4.76
C ALA A 73 -2.59 -22.22 -4.99
N SER A 74 -1.39 -21.88 -4.50
CA SER A 74 -0.17 -22.65 -4.76
C SER A 74 0.72 -22.85 -3.53
N GLY A 75 1.15 -24.09 -3.32
CA GLY A 75 2.11 -24.43 -2.28
C GLY A 75 1.61 -24.19 -0.85
N ARG A 76 2.53 -23.81 0.05
CA ARG A 76 2.24 -23.66 1.49
C ARG A 76 1.87 -22.23 1.90
N GLY A 77 2.26 -21.23 1.12
CA GLY A 77 2.13 -19.81 1.49
C GLY A 77 2.76 -19.49 2.86
N ASP A 78 3.88 -20.11 3.20
CA ASP A 78 4.52 -19.94 4.53
C ASP A 78 5.63 -18.88 4.57
N SER A 79 5.95 -18.30 3.43
CA SER A 79 6.83 -17.14 3.31
C SER A 79 6.54 -16.32 2.04
N LEU A 80 7.03 -15.09 2.05
CA LEU A 80 7.13 -14.23 0.87
C LEU A 80 8.47 -13.51 0.90
N GLY A 81 9.29 -13.68 -0.14
CA GLY A 81 10.66 -13.17 -0.15
C GLY A 81 11.44 -13.69 1.08
N ARG A 82 11.96 -12.77 1.90
CA ARG A 82 12.65 -13.08 3.15
C ARG A 82 11.72 -13.17 4.37
N ILE A 83 10.45 -12.83 4.22
CA ILE A 83 9.49 -12.77 5.32
C ILE A 83 8.90 -14.17 5.54
N SER A 84 9.13 -14.74 6.72
CA SER A 84 8.50 -15.98 7.16
C SER A 84 7.21 -15.68 7.92
N PHE A 85 6.13 -16.39 7.57
CA PHE A 85 4.83 -16.26 8.24
C PHE A 85 4.65 -17.26 9.37
N GLY A 86 5.62 -18.14 9.61
CA GLY A 86 5.60 -19.12 10.70
C GLY A 86 4.48 -20.17 10.62
N SER A 87 3.67 -20.16 9.56
CA SER A 87 2.55 -21.08 9.37
C SER A 87 2.23 -21.23 7.87
N LYS A 88 1.60 -22.34 7.49
CA LYS A 88 1.21 -22.62 6.10
C LYS A 88 -0.10 -21.90 5.76
N THR A 89 -0.02 -20.59 5.49
CA THR A 89 -1.21 -19.74 5.38
C THR A 89 -2.13 -20.14 4.21
N ALA A 90 -1.56 -20.58 3.08
CA ALA A 90 -2.35 -21.04 1.94
C ALA A 90 -3.11 -22.34 2.26
N LEU A 91 -2.54 -23.25 3.05
CA LEU A 91 -3.24 -24.48 3.46
C LEU A 91 -4.37 -24.24 4.47
N TYR A 92 -4.22 -23.23 5.33
CA TYR A 92 -5.32 -22.77 6.17
C TYR A 92 -6.49 -22.29 5.31
N PHE A 93 -6.19 -21.47 4.29
CA PHE A 93 -7.20 -21.00 3.35
C PHE A 93 -7.80 -22.13 2.52
N ASP A 94 -7.02 -23.07 1.99
CA ASP A 94 -7.52 -24.26 1.28
C ASP A 94 -8.55 -25.03 2.12
N SER A 95 -8.25 -25.24 3.41
CA SER A 95 -9.17 -25.89 4.34
C SER A 95 -10.44 -25.08 4.59
N LEU A 96 -10.34 -23.74 4.66
CA LEU A 96 -11.50 -22.85 4.76
C LEU A 96 -12.35 -22.87 3.49
N GLN A 97 -11.72 -22.73 2.32
CA GLN A 97 -12.37 -22.74 1.01
C GLN A 97 -13.09 -24.07 0.76
N ARG A 98 -12.48 -25.19 1.15
CA ARG A 98 -13.13 -26.50 1.07
C ARG A 98 -14.39 -26.54 1.93
N ARG A 99 -14.33 -26.10 3.19
CA ARG A 99 -15.52 -26.07 4.07
C ARG A 99 -16.62 -25.15 3.52
N TRP A 100 -16.22 -24.01 2.95
CA TRP A 100 -17.13 -23.08 2.28
C TRP A 100 -17.91 -23.77 1.14
N PHE A 101 -17.21 -24.42 0.22
CA PHE A 101 -17.85 -25.11 -0.90
C PHE A 101 -18.59 -26.40 -0.47
N ASP A 102 -18.07 -27.16 0.49
CA ASP A 102 -18.76 -28.35 1.01
C ASP A 102 -20.12 -27.96 1.64
N TYR A 103 -20.21 -26.82 2.33
CA TYR A 103 -21.50 -26.32 2.83
C TYR A 103 -22.42 -25.86 1.69
N HIS A 104 -21.98 -24.93 0.85
CA HIS A 104 -22.85 -24.30 -0.15
C HIS A 104 -23.21 -25.19 -1.34
N LEU A 105 -22.38 -26.18 -1.68
CA LEU A 105 -22.62 -27.09 -2.81
C LEU A 105 -23.12 -28.47 -2.40
N LYS A 106 -22.76 -28.95 -1.21
CA LYS A 106 -23.07 -30.32 -0.77
C LYS A 106 -23.92 -30.39 0.50
N GLY A 107 -24.19 -29.26 1.16
CA GLY A 107 -24.93 -29.22 2.42
C GLY A 107 -24.17 -29.87 3.59
N VAL A 108 -22.83 -29.92 3.53
CA VAL A 108 -21.99 -30.54 4.55
C VAL A 108 -21.38 -29.47 5.48
N GLY A 109 -21.56 -29.63 6.79
CA GLY A 109 -21.06 -28.71 7.82
C GLY A 109 -22.12 -27.74 8.35
N GLU A 110 -21.73 -26.87 9.29
CA GLU A 110 -22.69 -26.02 10.02
C GLU A 110 -23.08 -24.72 9.31
N GLY A 111 -22.31 -24.28 8.30
CA GLY A 111 -22.54 -22.99 7.63
C GLY A 111 -22.14 -21.74 8.42
N ASN A 112 -21.43 -21.93 9.55
CA ASN A 112 -20.98 -20.84 10.42
C ASN A 112 -19.65 -20.26 9.91
N PHE A 113 -19.72 -19.19 9.12
CA PHE A 113 -18.55 -18.45 8.62
C PHE A 113 -18.47 -17.05 9.27
N ASN A 114 -17.25 -16.62 9.61
CA ASN A 114 -16.99 -15.25 10.05
C ASN A 114 -17.06 -14.28 8.87
N GLU A 115 -17.30 -13.01 9.17
CA GLU A 115 -17.35 -11.94 8.19
C GLU A 115 -16.03 -11.81 7.42
N ALA A 116 -14.92 -11.76 8.15
CA ALA A 116 -13.59 -11.75 7.56
C ALA A 116 -12.61 -12.68 8.26
N TYR A 117 -11.75 -13.30 7.46
CA TYR A 117 -10.57 -14.06 7.88
C TYR A 117 -9.34 -13.33 7.35
N ALA A 118 -8.52 -12.77 8.24
CA ALA A 118 -7.38 -11.94 7.85
C ALA A 118 -6.12 -12.39 8.59
N PHE A 119 -5.04 -12.65 7.85
CA PHE A 119 -3.76 -13.01 8.46
C PHE A 119 -3.05 -11.77 8.96
N GLN A 120 -2.83 -11.68 10.26
CA GLN A 120 -2.09 -10.59 10.86
C GLN A 120 -0.59 -10.82 10.69
N THR A 121 0.03 -10.09 9.77
CA THR A 121 1.49 -10.03 9.65
C THR A 121 2.09 -9.36 10.88
N GLY A 122 3.37 -9.59 11.15
CA GLY A 122 3.96 -9.14 12.41
C GLY A 122 3.60 -10.08 13.55
N SER A 123 2.34 -10.28 13.96
CA SER A 123 2.02 -11.33 14.96
C SER A 123 2.04 -12.75 14.38
N ASN A 124 1.91 -12.87 13.06
CA ASN A 124 1.91 -14.12 12.28
C ASN A 124 0.76 -15.07 12.67
N GLN A 125 -0.45 -14.55 12.76
CA GLN A 125 -1.64 -15.31 13.16
C GLN A 125 -2.84 -15.03 12.26
N TRP A 126 -3.61 -16.06 11.94
CA TRP A 126 -4.97 -15.86 11.41
C TRP A 126 -5.87 -15.26 12.47
N LYS A 127 -6.57 -14.18 12.11
CA LYS A 127 -7.59 -13.53 12.93
C LYS A 127 -8.93 -13.57 12.20
N THR A 128 -10.00 -13.55 12.96
CA THR A 128 -11.36 -13.46 12.45
C THR A 128 -12.00 -12.18 12.96
N TYR A 129 -12.81 -11.54 12.13
CA TYR A 129 -13.48 -10.29 12.46
C TYR A 129 -14.97 -10.42 12.18
N ALA A 130 -15.78 -9.68 12.95
CA ALA A 130 -17.23 -9.61 12.77
C ALA A 130 -17.66 -8.51 11.78
N ALA A 131 -16.73 -7.64 11.39
CA ALA A 131 -16.85 -6.60 10.38
C ALA A 131 -15.45 -6.33 9.81
N TRP A 132 -15.37 -5.96 8.53
CA TRP A 132 -14.11 -5.54 7.93
C TRP A 132 -14.25 -4.19 7.19
N PRO A 133 -13.36 -3.21 7.44
CA PRO A 133 -12.41 -3.16 8.55
C PRO A 133 -13.08 -3.24 9.95
N PRO A 134 -12.35 -3.59 11.01
CA PRO A 134 -12.91 -3.67 12.36
C PRO A 134 -13.46 -2.32 12.83
N LYS A 135 -14.65 -2.31 13.44
CA LYS A 135 -15.35 -1.08 13.86
C LYS A 135 -14.71 -0.43 15.09
N GLU A 136 -13.98 -1.22 15.87
CA GLU A 136 -13.24 -0.82 17.06
C GLU A 136 -11.92 -0.14 16.75
N ALA A 137 -11.48 -0.10 15.48
CA ALA A 137 -10.25 0.56 15.08
C ALA A 137 -10.36 2.08 15.30
N THR A 138 -9.35 2.65 15.94
CA THR A 138 -9.23 4.09 16.19
C THR A 138 -8.11 4.68 15.36
N THR A 139 -8.38 5.76 14.64
CA THR A 139 -7.37 6.39 13.80
C THR A 139 -6.32 7.11 14.63
N ARG A 140 -5.06 6.71 14.49
CA ARG A 140 -3.88 7.42 15.01
C ARG A 140 -3.05 7.94 13.84
N ARG A 141 -2.49 9.14 13.98
CA ARG A 141 -1.69 9.78 12.93
C ARG A 141 -0.21 9.71 13.27
N LEU A 142 0.56 9.07 12.40
CA LEU A 142 2.02 9.09 12.44
C LEU A 142 2.49 10.28 11.59
N TYR A 143 2.92 11.35 12.23
CA TYR A 143 3.35 12.57 11.57
C TYR A 143 4.83 12.52 11.22
N ALA A 144 5.17 12.98 10.02
CA ALA A 144 6.54 13.33 9.66
C ALA A 144 7.01 14.53 10.49
N GLY A 145 8.32 14.62 10.72
CA GLY A 145 8.93 15.60 11.62
C GLY A 145 10.36 15.96 11.23
N PRO A 146 10.97 16.91 11.97
CA PRO A 146 12.32 17.39 11.69
C PRO A 146 13.36 16.29 11.81
N ASN A 147 14.50 16.47 11.14
CA ASN A 147 15.65 15.56 11.19
C ASN A 147 15.34 14.11 10.78
N GLY A 148 14.38 13.92 9.87
CA GLY A 148 14.01 12.58 9.39
C GLY A 148 13.34 11.73 10.48
N THR A 149 12.56 12.35 11.37
CA THR A 149 11.83 11.64 12.43
C THR A 149 10.34 11.54 12.10
N CYS A 150 9.65 10.53 12.65
CA CYS A 150 8.19 10.53 12.69
C CYS A 150 7.66 10.16 14.09
N SER A 151 6.52 10.71 14.48
CA SER A 151 5.93 10.45 15.80
C SER A 151 4.41 10.58 15.79
N PHE A 152 3.75 10.13 16.86
CA PHE A 152 2.31 10.33 17.05
C PHE A 152 1.95 11.73 17.58
N THR A 153 2.94 12.58 17.82
CA THR A 153 2.76 13.96 18.27
C THR A 153 2.68 14.87 17.05
N LYS A 154 1.60 15.66 16.96
CA LYS A 154 1.42 16.61 15.88
C LYS A 154 2.54 17.67 15.91
N PRO A 155 3.18 18.01 14.77
CA PRO A 155 4.17 19.07 14.71
C PRO A 155 3.64 20.43 15.17
N SER A 156 4.45 21.18 15.90
CA SER A 156 4.12 22.52 16.44
C SER A 156 4.89 23.67 15.78
N ALA A 157 5.94 23.37 15.01
CA ALA A 157 6.71 24.38 14.31
C ALA A 157 5.83 25.16 13.31
N SER A 158 6.11 26.46 13.15
CA SER A 158 5.39 27.32 12.20
C SER A 158 5.81 27.09 10.74
N SER A 159 7.03 26.60 10.53
CA SER A 159 7.57 26.27 9.21
C SER A 159 8.55 25.11 9.34
N ALA A 160 8.34 24.06 8.58
CA ALA A 160 9.14 22.84 8.61
C ALA A 160 8.86 22.04 7.33
N SER A 161 9.93 21.65 6.63
CA SER A 161 9.86 20.84 5.42
C SER A 161 11.20 20.17 5.14
N VAL A 162 11.20 19.15 4.29
CA VAL A 162 12.40 18.58 3.67
C VAL A 162 12.26 18.66 2.16
N SER A 163 13.36 18.90 1.46
CA SER A 163 13.38 18.97 -0.01
C SER A 163 14.28 17.90 -0.58
N TYR A 164 13.93 17.38 -1.76
CA TYR A 164 14.76 16.48 -2.54
C TYR A 164 14.58 16.76 -4.03
N VAL A 165 15.58 16.42 -4.85
CA VAL A 165 15.50 16.58 -6.31
C VAL A 165 15.15 15.25 -6.93
N SER A 166 14.03 15.18 -7.64
CA SER A 166 13.68 14.03 -8.47
C SER A 166 14.14 14.26 -9.90
N ASP A 167 14.90 13.29 -10.41
CA ASP A 167 15.49 13.30 -11.75
C ASP A 167 14.95 12.11 -12.57
N PRO A 168 14.05 12.33 -13.55
CA PRO A 168 13.56 11.26 -14.40
C PRO A 168 14.64 10.52 -15.20
N ALA A 169 15.85 11.09 -15.34
CA ALA A 169 16.99 10.40 -15.95
C ALA A 169 17.70 9.42 -15.00
N ASN A 170 17.46 9.53 -13.70
CA ASN A 170 17.98 8.63 -12.66
C ASN A 170 16.86 8.23 -11.69
N PRO A 171 15.80 7.55 -12.17
CA PRO A 171 14.65 7.24 -11.36
C PRO A 171 15.01 6.25 -10.24
N VAL A 172 14.29 6.33 -9.12
CA VAL A 172 14.41 5.37 -8.01
C VAL A 172 13.89 4.02 -8.48
N PRO A 173 14.72 2.96 -8.44
CA PRO A 173 14.28 1.63 -8.83
C PRO A 173 13.28 1.08 -7.82
N TYR A 174 12.25 0.37 -8.28
CA TYR A 174 11.21 -0.18 -7.41
C TYR A 174 11.63 -1.39 -6.58
N ARG A 175 12.72 -2.04 -7.00
CA ARG A 175 13.37 -3.18 -6.36
C ARG A 175 14.87 -3.16 -6.68
N GLU A 176 15.66 -3.97 -5.98
CA GLU A 176 17.12 -3.98 -6.17
C GLU A 176 17.52 -4.31 -7.62
N LEU A 177 18.42 -3.49 -8.20
CA LEU A 177 18.97 -3.73 -9.54
C LEU A 177 19.91 -4.96 -9.55
N PRO A 178 20.02 -5.70 -10.67
CA PRO A 178 19.26 -5.52 -11.92
C PRO A 178 17.80 -5.98 -11.78
N ILE A 179 16.92 -5.39 -12.59
CA ILE A 179 15.49 -5.74 -12.64
C ILE A 179 15.28 -6.75 -13.77
N GLU A 180 14.86 -7.95 -13.40
CA GLU A 180 14.58 -9.03 -14.35
C GLU A 180 13.24 -8.82 -15.06
N ALA A 181 12.99 -9.54 -16.16
CA ALA A 181 11.69 -9.55 -16.82
C ALA A 181 10.60 -10.08 -15.87
N THR A 182 9.41 -9.47 -15.88
CA THR A 182 8.31 -9.73 -14.91
C THR A 182 8.05 -11.21 -14.66
N TYR A 183 7.92 -12.03 -15.70
CA TYR A 183 7.70 -13.49 -15.60
C TYR A 183 8.88 -14.32 -16.12
N GLY A 184 10.08 -13.72 -16.16
CA GLY A 184 11.30 -14.41 -16.56
C GLY A 184 11.80 -15.40 -15.52
N ALA A 185 12.68 -16.32 -15.93
CA ALA A 185 13.35 -17.23 -15.02
C ALA A 185 14.16 -16.44 -13.96
N GLY A 186 13.97 -16.77 -12.68
CA GLY A 186 14.61 -16.06 -11.56
C GLY A 186 14.01 -14.70 -11.22
N SER A 187 12.89 -14.30 -11.84
CA SER A 187 12.24 -13.01 -11.56
C SER A 187 11.86 -12.86 -10.09
N ARG A 188 12.20 -11.70 -9.53
CA ARG A 188 11.75 -11.27 -8.20
C ARG A 188 10.43 -10.50 -8.25
N TRP A 189 9.59 -10.71 -9.27
CA TRP A 189 8.32 -9.97 -9.40
C TRP A 189 7.38 -10.29 -8.25
N ARG A 190 7.06 -11.55 -8.03
CA ARG A 190 6.14 -11.97 -6.96
C ARG A 190 6.48 -11.41 -5.56
N PRO A 191 7.75 -11.42 -5.10
CA PRO A 191 8.09 -10.91 -3.77
C PRO A 191 8.41 -9.41 -3.70
N TRP A 192 8.34 -8.63 -4.79
CA TRP A 192 8.94 -7.28 -4.79
C TRP A 192 8.34 -6.37 -3.70
N GLN A 193 7.05 -6.51 -3.41
CA GLN A 193 6.35 -5.72 -2.41
C GLN A 193 6.80 -5.97 -0.97
N VAL A 194 7.63 -6.97 -0.69
CA VAL A 194 8.19 -7.21 0.65
C VAL A 194 9.71 -7.05 0.70
N GLU A 195 10.33 -6.63 -0.41
CA GLU A 195 11.77 -6.40 -0.45
C GLU A 195 12.20 -5.29 0.52
N ASP A 196 13.39 -5.46 1.06
CA ASP A 196 13.99 -4.54 2.01
C ASP A 196 14.15 -3.15 1.40
N GLN A 197 13.60 -2.10 2.00
CA GLN A 197 13.70 -0.75 1.44
C GLN A 197 15.06 -0.06 1.71
N ARG A 198 16.01 -0.73 2.37
CA ARG A 198 17.35 -0.18 2.62
C ARG A 198 18.15 0.18 1.36
N PHE A 199 17.92 -0.49 0.23
CA PHE A 199 18.63 -0.16 -1.01
C PHE A 199 18.32 1.25 -1.55
N VAL A 200 17.18 1.85 -1.15
CA VAL A 200 16.82 3.23 -1.51
C VAL A 200 16.93 4.22 -0.35
N TYR A 201 17.02 3.73 0.90
CA TYR A 201 17.04 4.57 2.10
C TYR A 201 18.10 5.68 2.07
N GLY A 202 19.29 5.39 1.54
CA GLY A 202 20.41 6.34 1.47
C GLY A 202 20.41 7.25 0.25
N ARG A 203 19.43 7.14 -0.65
CA ARG A 203 19.39 7.96 -1.87
C ARG A 203 18.97 9.40 -1.56
N PRO A 204 19.56 10.42 -2.21
CA PRO A 204 19.23 11.82 -1.98
C PRO A 204 17.85 12.25 -2.53
N ASP A 205 17.22 11.41 -3.36
CA ASP A 205 15.90 11.60 -3.96
C ASP A 205 14.80 10.80 -3.26
N VAL A 206 15.06 10.36 -2.02
CA VAL A 206 14.12 9.66 -1.13
C VAL A 206 14.13 10.33 0.24
N ALA A 207 12.99 10.87 0.67
CA ALA A 207 12.81 11.41 2.02
C ALA A 207 12.37 10.29 2.97
N SER A 208 13.13 10.07 4.05
CA SER A 208 12.84 9.04 5.06
C SER A 208 12.60 9.66 6.43
N PHE A 209 11.55 9.20 7.11
CA PHE A 209 11.19 9.59 8.47
C PHE A 209 11.07 8.34 9.33
N SER A 210 11.93 8.19 10.34
CA SER A 210 11.92 7.02 11.23
C SER A 210 11.45 7.39 12.63
N GLY A 211 10.64 6.52 13.21
CA GLY A 211 10.16 6.67 14.58
C GLY A 211 11.12 6.13 15.63
N GLU A 212 10.73 6.37 16.88
CA GLU A 212 11.34 5.71 18.02
C GLU A 212 11.05 4.21 18.02
N MET A 213 11.91 3.46 18.71
CA MET A 213 11.72 2.04 18.91
C MET A 213 10.51 1.80 19.81
N LEU A 214 9.62 0.91 19.38
CA LEU A 214 8.42 0.58 20.13
C LEU A 214 8.77 -0.23 21.38
N SER A 215 8.23 0.17 22.53
CA SER A 215 8.28 -0.61 23.77
C SER A 215 7.14 -1.63 23.89
N GLN A 216 6.07 -1.44 23.11
CA GLN A 216 4.88 -2.29 23.10
C GLN A 216 4.40 -2.49 21.66
N SER A 217 3.69 -3.60 21.43
CA SER A 217 3.09 -3.88 20.12
C SER A 217 2.09 -2.81 19.72
N LEU A 218 2.08 -2.46 18.44
CA LEU A 218 1.06 -1.61 17.82
C LEU A 218 0.41 -2.38 16.68
N THR A 219 -0.87 -2.70 16.81
CA THR A 219 -1.62 -3.40 15.77
C THR A 219 -2.43 -2.43 14.94
N VAL A 220 -2.28 -2.50 13.61
CA VAL A 220 -3.05 -1.75 12.62
C VAL A 220 -3.88 -2.71 11.78
N THR A 221 -5.19 -2.48 11.72
CA THR A 221 -6.12 -3.33 10.96
C THR A 221 -7.12 -2.48 10.19
N GLY A 222 -7.08 -2.53 8.86
CA GLY A 222 -7.94 -1.73 7.97
C GLY A 222 -7.14 -0.83 7.03
N THR A 223 -7.82 0.19 6.48
CA THR A 223 -7.24 1.12 5.50
C THR A 223 -6.13 1.99 6.09
N ILE A 224 -4.97 1.99 5.44
CA ILE A 224 -3.89 2.94 5.69
C ILE A 224 -4.01 4.10 4.70
N THR A 225 -4.01 5.33 5.18
CA THR A 225 -4.11 6.52 4.31
C THR A 225 -2.93 7.44 4.55
N ALA A 226 -2.17 7.78 3.51
CA ALA A 226 -1.18 8.84 3.59
C ALA A 226 -1.81 10.19 3.23
N ARG A 227 -1.66 11.18 4.11
CA ARG A 227 -1.97 12.59 3.84
C ARG A 227 -0.67 13.36 3.78
N ILE A 228 -0.19 13.63 2.58
CA ILE A 228 1.05 14.37 2.38
C ILE A 228 0.74 15.81 1.95
N PHE A 229 1.46 16.76 2.54
CA PHE A 229 1.50 18.13 2.06
C PHE A 229 2.78 18.28 1.26
N ALA A 230 2.66 18.49 -0.04
CA ALA A 230 3.81 18.49 -0.93
C ALA A 230 3.74 19.62 -1.97
N SER A 231 4.90 20.05 -2.44
CA SER A 231 5.02 20.92 -3.62
C SER A 231 6.11 20.43 -4.56
N THR A 232 5.98 20.78 -5.83
CA THR A 232 7.00 20.55 -6.86
C THR A 232 7.36 21.88 -7.50
N SER A 233 8.61 22.06 -7.89
CA SER A 233 9.06 23.21 -8.70
C SER A 233 8.52 23.18 -10.14
N GLN A 234 7.89 22.08 -10.56
CA GLN A 234 7.34 21.88 -11.90
C GLN A 234 5.80 21.79 -11.88
N THR A 235 5.18 21.22 -12.92
CA THR A 235 3.72 21.25 -13.16
C THR A 235 3.04 19.87 -13.08
N ASP A 236 3.80 18.81 -12.83
CA ASP A 236 3.29 17.47 -12.52
C ASP A 236 4.30 16.77 -11.57
N ALA A 237 3.88 15.70 -10.90
CA ALA A 237 4.73 14.88 -10.03
C ALA A 237 4.00 13.58 -9.69
N ASP A 238 4.75 12.49 -9.52
CA ASP A 238 4.24 11.32 -8.82
C ASP A 238 4.70 11.39 -7.35
N TRP A 239 3.86 10.89 -6.45
CA TRP A 239 4.13 10.80 -5.02
C TRP A 239 4.00 9.35 -4.56
N VAL A 240 5.13 8.71 -4.31
CA VAL A 240 5.18 7.36 -3.75
C VAL A 240 5.35 7.49 -2.25
N VAL A 241 4.44 6.87 -1.48
CA VAL A 241 4.52 6.86 -0.02
C VAL A 241 4.55 5.41 0.48
N LYS A 242 5.43 5.14 1.45
CA LYS A 242 5.61 3.82 2.04
C LYS A 242 5.47 3.93 3.56
N LEU A 243 4.63 3.08 4.14
CA LEU A 243 4.64 2.75 5.56
C LEU A 243 5.50 1.50 5.75
N ILE A 244 6.53 1.60 6.57
CA ILE A 244 7.56 0.57 6.74
C ILE A 244 7.62 0.16 8.22
N ASP A 245 7.71 -1.15 8.46
CA ASP A 245 8.10 -1.78 9.71
C ASP A 245 9.62 -2.02 9.68
N VAL A 246 10.37 -1.25 10.47
CA VAL A 246 11.81 -1.41 10.61
C VAL A 246 12.07 -2.41 11.72
N TYR A 247 12.68 -3.53 11.35
CA TYR A 247 13.07 -4.59 12.27
C TYR A 247 14.14 -4.09 13.27
N PRO A 248 14.33 -4.77 14.41
CA PRO A 248 15.30 -4.35 15.42
C PRO A 248 16.69 -4.21 14.83
N ASP A 249 17.46 -3.23 15.34
CA ASP A 249 18.83 -2.95 14.90
C ASP A 249 19.73 -4.19 14.94
N LYS A 250 19.42 -5.14 15.84
CA LYS A 250 19.96 -6.49 15.89
C LYS A 250 18.84 -7.49 16.14
N ASP A 251 18.49 -8.27 15.11
CA ASP A 251 17.59 -9.41 15.24
C ASP A 251 18.40 -10.63 15.74
N THR A 252 18.12 -11.07 16.97
CA THR A 252 18.84 -12.16 17.63
C THR A 252 18.44 -13.55 17.12
N THR A 253 17.35 -13.65 16.35
CA THR A 253 16.84 -14.91 15.80
C THR A 253 17.28 -15.13 14.35
N ASN A 254 17.38 -14.04 13.58
CA ASN A 254 17.87 -14.05 12.21
C ASN A 254 18.63 -12.74 11.93
N LEU A 255 19.97 -12.79 12.04
CA LEU A 255 20.81 -11.60 11.86
C LEU A 255 20.60 -10.89 10.51
N ALA A 256 20.21 -11.61 9.44
CA ALA A 256 19.94 -11.01 8.14
C ALA A 256 18.69 -10.10 8.12
N MET A 257 17.82 -10.23 9.12
CA MET A 257 16.63 -9.38 9.32
C MET A 257 16.94 -8.15 10.19
N SER A 258 18.14 -8.02 10.75
CA SER A 258 18.52 -6.86 11.55
C SER A 258 18.39 -5.58 10.73
N GLY A 259 17.58 -4.63 11.21
CA GLY A 259 17.28 -3.37 10.53
C GLY A 259 16.59 -3.51 9.17
N TYR A 260 16.01 -4.67 8.85
CA TYR A 260 15.23 -4.86 7.63
C TYR A 260 14.08 -3.85 7.57
N GLN A 261 13.96 -3.14 6.46
CA GLN A 261 12.89 -2.16 6.24
C GLN A 261 11.76 -2.84 5.48
N PHE A 262 10.85 -3.49 6.21
CA PHE A 262 9.72 -4.23 5.64
C PHE A 262 8.59 -3.27 5.27
N PRO A 263 8.28 -3.07 3.98
CA PRO A 263 7.16 -2.25 3.57
C PRO A 263 5.83 -2.93 3.94
N VAL A 264 5.11 -2.35 4.90
CA VAL A 264 3.81 -2.85 5.34
C VAL A 264 2.73 -2.50 4.32
N ALA A 265 2.80 -1.28 3.79
CA ALA A 265 1.86 -0.73 2.83
C ALA A 265 2.56 0.36 2.02
N MET A 266 2.36 0.39 0.71
CA MET A 266 2.98 1.37 -0.20
C MET A 266 2.02 1.69 -1.34
N GLU A 267 2.02 2.93 -1.81
CA GLU A 267 1.38 3.25 -3.08
C GLU A 267 1.92 4.52 -3.75
N VAL A 268 1.60 4.67 -5.04
CA VAL A 268 1.90 5.86 -5.83
C VAL A 268 0.63 6.67 -6.09
N PHE A 269 0.76 7.99 -6.06
CA PHE A 269 -0.29 8.90 -6.51
C PHE A 269 0.23 9.85 -7.57
N ARG A 270 -0.42 9.85 -8.73
CA ARG A 270 -0.08 10.75 -9.84
C ARG A 270 -0.75 12.12 -9.67
N GLY A 271 0.07 13.14 -9.43
CA GLY A 271 -0.33 14.46 -8.91
C GLY A 271 -1.32 15.24 -9.78
N ARG A 272 -1.29 15.07 -11.11
CA ARG A 272 -2.31 15.64 -12.01
C ARG A 272 -3.75 15.27 -11.62
N PHE A 273 -3.96 14.13 -10.93
CA PHE A 273 -5.28 13.63 -10.53
C PHE A 273 -5.74 14.07 -9.14
N ARG A 274 -4.99 14.93 -8.43
CA ARG A 274 -5.30 15.34 -7.04
C ARG A 274 -6.72 15.90 -6.81
N LYS A 275 -7.36 16.42 -7.86
CA LYS A 275 -8.73 16.98 -7.81
C LYS A 275 -9.76 16.07 -8.46
N SER A 276 -9.34 15.26 -9.43
CA SER A 276 -10.21 14.37 -10.19
C SER A 276 -9.37 13.37 -10.98
N PHE A 277 -9.73 12.09 -10.90
CA PHE A 277 -9.13 11.04 -11.74
C PHE A 277 -9.57 11.12 -13.21
N SER A 278 -10.70 11.78 -13.51
CA SER A 278 -11.22 11.93 -14.89
C SER A 278 -10.75 13.22 -15.57
N THR A 279 -10.50 14.27 -14.79
CA THR A 279 -10.12 15.61 -15.28
C THR A 279 -8.78 16.02 -14.67
N PRO A 280 -7.64 15.62 -15.28
CA PRO A 280 -6.33 16.00 -14.76
C PRO A 280 -6.13 17.52 -14.86
N THR A 281 -5.41 18.08 -13.90
CA THR A 281 -5.04 19.51 -13.91
C THR A 281 -3.57 19.68 -13.52
N PRO A 282 -2.84 20.63 -14.11
CA PRO A 282 -1.44 20.87 -13.73
C PRO A 282 -1.32 21.27 -12.26
N LEU A 283 -0.22 20.87 -11.64
CA LEU A 283 0.25 21.41 -10.36
C LEU A 283 0.72 22.85 -10.55
N THR A 284 0.54 23.68 -9.53
CA THR A 284 1.14 25.03 -9.53
C THR A 284 2.55 24.96 -8.96
N PRO A 285 3.60 25.38 -9.70
CA PRO A 285 4.97 25.36 -9.20
C PRO A 285 5.12 26.00 -7.82
N ASN A 286 5.83 25.33 -6.93
CA ASN A 286 6.15 25.73 -5.55
C ASN A 286 4.93 25.98 -4.65
N LYS A 287 3.71 25.64 -5.09
CA LYS A 287 2.51 25.74 -4.25
C LYS A 287 2.31 24.43 -3.48
N PRO A 288 2.32 24.46 -2.13
CA PRO A 288 1.94 23.31 -1.32
C PRO A 288 0.48 22.94 -1.58
N GLU A 289 0.22 21.67 -1.86
CA GLU A 289 -1.12 21.08 -1.93
C GLU A 289 -1.17 19.81 -1.07
N GLU A 290 -2.36 19.43 -0.61
CA GLU A 290 -2.59 18.16 0.08
C GLU A 290 -2.86 17.05 -0.95
N PHE A 291 -2.25 15.89 -0.76
CA PHE A 291 -2.54 14.67 -1.50
C PHE A 291 -2.96 13.59 -0.50
N THR A 292 -4.15 13.01 -0.72
CA THR A 292 -4.65 11.87 0.04
C THR A 292 -4.44 10.60 -0.79
N ILE A 293 -3.64 9.67 -0.28
CA ILE A 293 -3.22 8.46 -0.99
C ILE A 293 -3.70 7.26 -0.17
N ASP A 294 -4.52 6.41 -0.78
CA ASP A 294 -4.94 5.14 -0.21
C ASP A 294 -3.78 4.14 -0.33
N LEU A 295 -3.19 3.75 0.80
CA LEU A 295 -2.16 2.72 0.84
C LEU A 295 -2.77 1.34 1.13
N HIS A 296 -4.00 1.10 0.69
CA HIS A 296 -4.77 -0.15 0.84
C HIS A 296 -4.98 -0.61 2.29
N GLN A 297 -5.76 -1.69 2.46
CA GLN A 297 -6.03 -2.25 3.78
C GLN A 297 -5.00 -3.32 4.14
N VAL A 298 -4.58 -3.34 5.40
CA VAL A 298 -3.63 -4.33 5.93
C VAL A 298 -4.10 -4.88 7.27
N ASN A 299 -3.50 -6.00 7.68
CA ASN A 299 -3.55 -6.49 9.06
C ASN A 299 -2.11 -6.74 9.52
N HIS A 300 -1.57 -5.84 10.34
CA HIS A 300 -0.16 -5.86 10.72
C HIS A 300 0.04 -5.46 12.18
N THR A 301 0.96 -6.14 12.86
CA THR A 301 1.42 -5.77 14.21
C THR A 301 2.89 -5.40 14.17
N PHE A 302 3.18 -4.10 14.39
CA PHE A 302 4.54 -3.66 14.68
C PHE A 302 4.92 -4.16 16.07
N ARG A 303 6.00 -4.92 16.18
CA ARG A 303 6.41 -5.58 17.43
C ARG A 303 7.26 -4.66 18.33
N PRO A 304 7.38 -4.94 19.63
CA PRO A 304 8.40 -4.30 20.47
C PRO A 304 9.79 -4.49 19.86
N GLY A 305 10.62 -3.45 19.93
CA GLY A 305 11.94 -3.41 19.30
C GLY A 305 11.93 -2.96 17.83
N HIS A 306 10.77 -2.91 17.17
CA HIS A 306 10.64 -2.37 15.81
C HIS A 306 10.41 -0.85 15.82
N ARG A 307 10.48 -0.21 14.64
CA ARG A 307 10.14 1.20 14.44
C ARG A 307 9.16 1.34 13.28
N LEU A 308 8.27 2.32 13.35
CA LEU A 308 7.53 2.76 12.17
C LEU A 308 8.41 3.71 11.35
N MET A 309 8.32 3.63 10.02
CA MET A 309 8.99 4.54 9.10
C MET A 309 8.05 4.98 7.99
N ILE A 310 8.19 6.23 7.56
CA ILE A 310 7.57 6.80 6.36
C ILE A 310 8.68 7.06 5.35
N GLN A 311 8.55 6.56 4.12
CA GLN A 311 9.38 6.99 3.00
C GLN A 311 8.54 7.69 1.94
N VAL A 312 9.10 8.74 1.32
CA VAL A 312 8.49 9.48 0.21
C VAL A 312 9.50 9.65 -0.92
N GLN A 313 9.09 9.33 -2.15
CA GLN A 313 9.88 9.50 -3.38
C GLN A 313 8.96 9.85 -4.56
N SER A 314 9.52 10.24 -5.71
CA SER A 314 8.73 10.70 -6.87
C SER A 314 8.90 9.90 -8.15
N THR A 315 9.57 8.75 -8.07
CA THR A 315 9.66 7.76 -9.16
C THR A 315 9.62 6.35 -8.58
N TRP A 316 9.10 5.38 -9.34
CA TRP A 316 9.09 3.97 -8.93
C TRP A 316 9.32 3.08 -10.15
N PHE A 317 10.54 3.11 -10.68
CA PHE A 317 10.82 2.64 -12.04
C PHE A 317 11.37 1.20 -12.06
N PRO A 318 11.04 0.37 -13.06
CA PRO A 318 10.12 0.59 -14.17
C PRO A 318 8.68 0.12 -13.91
N VAL A 319 8.28 -0.18 -12.66
CA VAL A 319 6.91 -0.64 -12.39
C VAL A 319 5.86 0.44 -12.67
N ILE A 320 6.20 1.70 -12.40
CA ILE A 320 5.45 2.88 -12.83
C ILE A 320 6.28 3.62 -13.89
N ASP A 321 5.62 4.02 -14.97
CA ASP A 321 6.22 4.90 -15.97
C ASP A 321 6.63 6.23 -15.34
N ARG A 322 7.73 6.82 -15.80
CA ARG A 322 8.24 8.05 -15.20
C ARG A 322 7.26 9.18 -15.48
N ASN A 323 6.85 9.89 -14.44
CA ASN A 323 6.23 11.20 -14.61
C ASN A 323 7.26 12.17 -15.22
N PRO A 324 6.93 12.90 -16.31
CA PRO A 324 7.83 13.90 -16.89
C PRO A 324 8.14 15.08 -15.95
N GLN A 325 7.35 15.22 -14.88
CA GLN A 325 7.31 16.33 -13.93
C GLN A 325 6.81 17.64 -14.55
N LYS A 326 6.69 17.70 -15.87
CA LYS A 326 5.97 18.73 -16.63
C LYS A 326 4.60 18.19 -17.05
N TYR A 327 3.57 19.02 -16.88
CA TYR A 327 2.23 18.65 -17.34
C TYR A 327 2.20 18.55 -18.86
N VAL A 328 1.93 17.34 -19.34
CA VAL A 328 1.64 17.04 -20.76
C VAL A 328 0.23 16.47 -20.89
N PRO A 329 -0.46 16.64 -22.03
CA PRO A 329 -1.80 16.10 -22.23
C PRO A 329 -1.88 14.59 -21.98
N ASN A 330 -0.87 13.84 -22.44
CA ASN A 330 -0.80 12.39 -22.31
C ASN A 330 0.65 11.96 -22.00
N ILE A 331 0.87 11.30 -20.86
CA ILE A 331 2.23 10.88 -20.45
C ILE A 331 2.77 9.76 -21.34
N PHE A 332 1.89 8.89 -21.88
CA PHE A 332 2.30 7.86 -22.84
C PHE A 332 2.94 8.44 -24.11
N GLU A 333 2.63 9.69 -24.44
CA GLU A 333 3.10 10.40 -25.63
C GLU A 333 4.17 11.45 -25.28
N ALA A 334 4.65 11.47 -24.04
CA ALA A 334 5.74 12.35 -23.63
C ALA A 334 7.00 12.03 -24.45
N ASN A 335 7.67 13.07 -24.94
CA ASN A 335 8.96 12.96 -25.60
C ASN A 335 10.09 13.30 -24.62
N ASP A 336 11.34 13.02 -25.01
CA ASP A 336 12.52 13.22 -24.16
C ASP A 336 12.64 14.64 -23.59
N SER A 337 12.18 15.66 -24.33
CA SER A 337 12.26 17.06 -23.89
C SER A 337 11.22 17.46 -22.84
N ASP A 338 10.20 16.62 -22.61
CA ASP A 338 9.21 16.85 -21.57
C ASP A 338 9.69 16.41 -20.18
N PHE A 339 10.67 15.50 -20.11
CA PHE A 339 11.25 15.02 -18.87
C PHE A 339 12.22 16.05 -18.30
N THR A 340 11.83 16.67 -17.19
CA THR A 340 12.65 17.69 -16.51
C THR A 340 12.87 17.30 -15.06
N LYS A 341 13.99 17.72 -14.47
CA LYS A 341 14.22 17.63 -13.02
C LYS A 341 13.24 18.53 -12.26
N ALA A 342 12.94 18.16 -11.03
CA ALA A 342 12.09 18.93 -10.12
C ALA A 342 12.65 18.84 -8.71
N GLU A 343 12.79 19.98 -8.05
CA GLU A 343 12.83 20.05 -6.60
C GLU A 343 11.41 19.81 -6.05
N HIS A 344 11.29 18.81 -5.18
CA HIS A 344 10.08 18.50 -4.42
C HIS A 344 10.27 18.86 -2.96
N ARG A 345 9.20 19.30 -2.29
CA ARG A 345 9.21 19.60 -0.85
C ARG A 345 8.08 18.88 -0.15
N ILE A 346 8.38 18.23 0.97
CA ILE A 346 7.39 17.62 1.88
C ILE A 346 7.31 18.49 3.12
N TYR A 347 6.12 19.02 3.40
CA TYR A 347 5.86 19.90 4.52
C TYR A 347 5.39 19.11 5.74
N PHE A 348 5.83 19.52 6.92
CA PHE A 348 5.44 18.91 8.20
C PHE A 348 5.38 19.96 9.32
N ASP A 349 5.00 21.19 8.97
CA ASP A 349 4.68 22.22 9.95
C ASP A 349 3.26 22.06 10.53
N SER A 350 2.95 22.86 11.53
CA SER A 350 1.67 22.80 12.26
C SER A 350 0.43 23.03 11.39
N SER A 351 0.58 23.78 10.28
CA SER A 351 -0.50 24.05 9.31
C SER A 351 -0.58 23.01 8.19
N ARG A 352 0.54 22.32 7.89
CA ARG A 352 0.68 21.30 6.85
C ARG A 352 1.32 20.03 7.42
N PRO A 353 0.62 19.31 8.32
CA PRO A 353 1.21 18.18 9.04
C PRO A 353 1.11 16.90 8.21
N THR A 354 2.10 16.63 7.34
CA THR A 354 2.18 15.35 6.62
C THR A 354 2.13 14.17 7.59
N CYS A 355 1.25 13.21 7.34
CA CYS A 355 1.07 12.04 8.20
C CYS A 355 0.57 10.80 7.45
N VAL A 356 0.72 9.65 8.09
CA VAL A 356 0.03 8.41 7.74
C VAL A 356 -1.03 8.12 8.82
N GLU A 357 -2.28 7.96 8.39
CA GLU A 357 -3.41 7.59 9.24
C GLU A 357 -3.45 6.07 9.39
N LEU A 358 -3.35 5.61 10.64
CA LEU A 358 -3.27 4.20 11.03
C LEU A 358 -4.55 3.78 11.78
N PRO A 359 -5.27 2.74 11.34
CA PRO A 359 -6.43 2.20 12.03
C PRO A 359 -5.97 1.26 13.16
N VAL A 360 -5.75 1.82 14.34
CA VAL A 360 -5.18 1.09 15.48
C VAL A 360 -6.28 0.38 16.25
N VAL A 361 -6.13 -0.93 16.42
CA VAL A 361 -7.01 -1.75 17.26
C VAL A 361 -6.39 -1.93 18.65
N GLY A 362 -7.23 -1.98 19.69
CA GLY A 362 -6.78 -2.29 21.05
C GLY A 362 -6.10 -3.67 21.07
N ASN A 363 -4.99 -3.77 21.82
CA ASN A 363 -4.27 -5.03 21.99
C ASN A 363 -5.05 -6.04 22.82
#